data_AF-A0A0T9R972-F1
#
_entry.id   AF-A0A0T9R972-F1
#
_cell.length_a   1.000
_cell.length_b   1.000
_cell.length_c   1.000
_cell.angle_alpha   90.00
_cell.angle_beta   90.00
_cell.angle_gamma   90.00
#
_symmetry.space_group_name_H-M   'P 1'
#
loop_
_entity.id
_entity.type
_entity.pdbx_description
1 polymer ?
#
loop_
_entity_poly.entity_id
_entity_poly.type
_entity_poly.pdbx_seq_one_letter_code
_entity_poly.pdbx_strand_id
1 'polypeptide(L)'
;MALLHVYLGSRLHVRLQLSVLRALLPDAQLSCQPKSTGILLGRTAVMRTPRVASTAPANTEMITINLGRYQRVQENLHRRETDEHGDYRW
;
A
#
# COMPACT_ATOMS: atom_id res chain seq x y z
N MET A 1 -10.31 -5.58 -0.30
CA MET A 1 -9.75 -6.05 0.99
C MET A 1 -10.77 -6.77 1.88
N ALA A 2 -11.92 -7.23 1.34
CA ALA A 2 -13.00 -7.79 2.15
C ALA A 2 -12.61 -9.10 2.85
N LEU A 3 -11.89 -10.00 2.18
CA LEU A 3 -11.50 -11.30 2.74
C LEU A 3 -10.53 -11.17 3.92
N LEU A 4 -9.52 -10.31 3.80
CA LEU A 4 -8.56 -10.03 4.89
C LEU A 4 -9.26 -9.44 6.12
N HIS A 5 -10.33 -8.68 5.90
CA HIS A 5 -11.11 -8.07 6.97
C HIS A 5 -11.79 -9.10 7.88
N VAL A 6 -12.28 -10.19 7.31
CA VAL A 6 -12.95 -11.26 8.06
C VAL A 6 -11.95 -12.29 8.58
N TYR A 7 -11.01 -12.71 7.74
CA TYR A 7 -10.10 -13.81 8.07
C TYR A 7 -8.99 -13.41 9.05
N LEU A 8 -8.31 -12.28 8.79
CA LEU A 8 -7.25 -11.79 9.66
C LEU A 8 -7.79 -10.87 10.76
N GLY A 9 -8.80 -10.06 10.44
CA GLY A 9 -9.39 -9.12 11.37
C GLY A 9 -8.33 -8.22 12.02
N SER A 10 -8.29 -8.18 13.35
CA SER A 10 -7.34 -7.39 14.14
C SER A 10 -6.09 -8.17 14.56
N ARG A 11 -5.93 -9.42 14.13
CA ARG A 11 -4.87 -10.31 14.62
C ARG A 11 -3.50 -9.90 14.12
N LEU A 12 -3.39 -9.51 12.85
CA LEU A 12 -2.13 -9.23 12.18
C LEU A 12 -2.25 -8.06 11.19
N HIS A 13 -1.12 -7.38 10.99
CA HIS A 13 -0.94 -6.41 9.90
C HIS A 13 -0.30 -7.10 8.69
N VAL A 14 -0.78 -6.78 7.49
CA VAL A 14 -0.24 -7.38 6.24
C VAL A 14 0.29 -6.31 5.32
N ARG A 15 1.50 -6.53 4.81
CA ARG A 15 2.11 -5.71 3.75
C ARG A 15 1.96 -6.44 2.43
N LEU A 16 1.32 -5.80 1.46
CA LEU A 16 1.02 -6.38 0.15
C LEU A 16 1.98 -5.79 -0.90
N GLN A 17 2.69 -6.68 -1.59
CA GLN A 17 3.58 -6.34 -2.69
C GLN A 17 3.22 -7.18 -3.92
N LEU A 18 3.54 -6.68 -5.11
CA LEU A 18 3.34 -7.37 -6.38
C LEU A 18 4.62 -7.30 -7.20
N SER A 19 5.12 -8.46 -7.63
CA SER A 19 6.28 -8.56 -8.52
C SER A 19 5.79 -8.89 -9.93
N VAL A 20 6.00 -7.98 -10.87
CA VAL A 20 5.53 -8.09 -12.26
C VAL A 20 6.57 -7.53 -13.23
N LEU A 21 6.45 -7.88 -14.50
CA LEU A 21 7.30 -7.32 -15.55
C LEU A 21 7.07 -5.83 -15.72
N ARG A 22 8.15 -5.06 -15.93
CA ARG A 22 8.09 -3.62 -16.15
C ARG A 22 7.18 -3.22 -17.31
N ALA A 23 7.11 -4.06 -18.35
CA ALA A 23 6.28 -3.84 -19.54
C ALA A 23 4.77 -3.82 -19.25
N LEU A 24 4.32 -4.45 -18.15
CA LEU A 24 2.91 -4.48 -17.76
C LEU A 24 2.50 -3.26 -16.93
N LEU A 25 3.46 -2.47 -16.45
CA LEU A 25 3.21 -1.31 -15.60
C LEU A 25 3.11 -0.02 -16.41
N PRO A 26 2.14 0.87 -16.09
CA PRO A 26 2.04 2.17 -16.73
C PRO A 26 3.21 3.08 -16.32
N ASP A 27 3.62 3.94 -17.24
CA ASP A 27 4.61 4.99 -16.94
C ASP A 27 3.99 6.07 -16.04
N ALA A 28 4.75 6.54 -15.06
CA ALA A 28 4.35 7.67 -14.21
C ALA A 28 4.12 8.94 -15.05
N GLN A 29 2.91 9.50 -14.95
CA GLN A 29 2.51 10.73 -15.66
C GLN A 29 1.90 11.72 -14.67
N LEU A 30 2.15 13.01 -14.92
CA LEU A 30 1.52 14.10 -14.18
C LEU A 30 0.13 14.38 -14.78
N SER A 31 -0.85 14.62 -13.92
CA SER A 31 -2.18 15.05 -14.34
C SER A 31 -2.66 16.16 -13.41
N CYS A 32 -3.25 17.21 -13.99
CA CYS A 32 -3.85 18.29 -13.23
C CYS A 32 -5.17 17.89 -12.55
N GLN A 33 -5.74 16.72 -12.90
CA GLN A 33 -6.96 16.18 -12.30
C GLN A 33 -6.64 14.88 -11.55
N PRO A 34 -6.98 14.77 -10.26
CA PRO A 34 -6.75 13.55 -9.51
C PRO A 34 -7.72 12.45 -10.00
N LYS A 35 -7.19 11.42 -10.66
CA LYS A 35 -7.94 10.22 -11.05
C LYS A 35 -7.98 9.24 -9.88
N SER A 36 -9.09 8.51 -9.69
CA SER A 36 -9.19 7.46 -8.66
C SER A 36 -8.22 6.30 -8.92
N THR A 37 -7.89 6.04 -10.18
CA THR A 37 -6.85 5.10 -10.64
C THR A 37 -5.51 5.80 -10.84
N GLY A 38 -5.32 6.98 -10.24
CA GLY A 38 -4.10 7.76 -10.32
C GLY A 38 -2.91 6.98 -9.77
N ILE A 39 -1.76 7.20 -10.41
CA ILE A 39 -0.51 6.58 -10.01
C ILE A 39 -0.10 7.14 -8.65
N LEU A 40 0.16 6.29 -7.68
CA LEU A 40 0.49 6.69 -6.30
C LEU A 40 2.00 6.80 -6.13
N LEU A 41 2.44 7.98 -5.66
CA LEU A 41 3.83 8.21 -5.29
C LEU A 41 4.26 7.22 -4.18
N GLY A 42 5.45 6.63 -4.31
CA GLY A 42 5.98 5.64 -3.37
C GLY A 42 5.34 4.24 -3.46
N ARG A 43 4.40 4.02 -4.39
CA ARG A 43 3.75 2.73 -4.61
C ARG A 43 3.86 2.24 -6.04
N THR A 44 3.20 2.93 -6.97
CA THR A 44 3.05 2.51 -8.38
C THR A 44 3.66 3.49 -9.37
N ALA A 45 4.17 4.63 -8.90
CA ALA A 45 4.85 5.63 -9.72
C ALA A 45 6.23 5.16 -10.20
N VAL A 46 6.25 4.34 -11.25
CA VAL A 46 7.48 3.90 -11.92
C VAL A 46 7.75 4.82 -13.11
N MET A 47 8.94 5.44 -13.14
CA MET A 47 9.34 6.30 -14.26
C MET A 47 9.66 5.46 -15.51
N ARG A 48 9.52 6.08 -16.68
CA ARG A 48 9.91 5.47 -17.95
C ARG A 48 11.42 5.34 -18.02
N THR A 49 11.92 4.14 -18.29
CA THR A 49 13.35 3.90 -18.50
C THR A 49 13.79 4.55 -19.82
N PRO A 50 14.82 5.42 -19.82
CA PRO A 50 15.29 6.05 -21.05
C PRO A 50 15.97 5.03 -21.96
N ARG A 51 15.68 5.08 -23.27
CA ARG A 51 16.20 4.14 -24.29
C ARG A 51 17.74 4.05 -24.34
N VAL A 52 18.43 5.10 -23.88
CA VAL A 52 19.90 5.20 -23.91
C VAL A 52 20.56 4.41 -22.76
N ALA A 53 19.83 4.15 -21.68
CA ALA A 53 20.38 3.50 -20.48
C ALA A 53 20.12 1.98 -20.42
N SER A 54 19.27 1.44 -21.29
CA SER A 54 18.90 0.02 -21.24
C SER A 54 19.75 -0.82 -22.19
N THR A 55 20.79 -1.47 -21.66
CA THR A 55 21.48 -2.60 -22.32
C THR A 55 20.71 -3.92 -22.18
N ALA A 56 19.72 -3.98 -21.29
CA ALA A 56 18.84 -5.13 -21.09
C ALA A 56 17.46 -4.92 -21.74
N PRO A 57 16.83 -5.95 -22.32
CA PRO A 57 15.49 -5.83 -22.87
C PRO A 57 14.49 -5.54 -21.74
N ALA A 58 13.86 -4.37 -21.78
CA ALA A 58 12.84 -3.91 -20.82
C ALA A 58 11.67 -4.90 -20.60
N ASN A 59 11.53 -5.90 -21.48
CA ASN A 59 10.56 -6.98 -21.37
C ASN A 59 10.89 -8.08 -20.34
N THR A 60 12.10 -8.11 -19.78
CA THR A 60 12.51 -9.18 -18.84
C THR A 60 12.75 -8.66 -17.42
N GLU A 61 12.69 -7.34 -17.21
CA GLU A 61 12.92 -6.75 -15.90
C GLU A 61 11.68 -6.91 -15.00
N MET A 62 11.83 -7.68 -13.93
CA MET A 62 10.80 -7.85 -12.91
C MET A 62 10.94 -6.73 -11.87
N ILE A 63 9.86 -6.00 -11.64
CA ILE A 63 9.77 -4.93 -10.64
C ILE A 63 8.79 -5.34 -9.55
N THR A 64 9.19 -5.09 -8.31
CA THR A 64 8.33 -5.26 -7.14
C THR A 64 7.74 -3.92 -6.72
N ILE A 65 6.42 -3.79 -6.81
CA ILE A 65 5.66 -2.61 -6.40
C ILE A 65 4.87 -2.87 -5.11
N ASN A 66 4.57 -1.80 -4.37
CA ASN A 66 3.79 -1.89 -3.13
C ASN A 66 2.30 -1.65 -3.40
N LEU A 67 1.45 -2.62 -3.09
CA LEU A 67 -0.01 -2.51 -3.22
C LEU A 67 -0.65 -1.84 -2.00
N GLY A 68 -0.01 -1.97 -0.85
CA GLY A 68 -0.40 -1.27 0.37
C GLY A 68 -0.25 -2.10 1.62
N ARG A 69 -0.96 -1.67 2.67
CA ARG A 69 -0.97 -2.33 3.98
C ARG A 69 -2.41 -2.54 4.43
N TYR A 70 -2.70 -3.73 4.93
CA TYR A 70 -3.92 -4.01 5.65
C TYR A 70 -3.68 -3.85 7.16
N GLN A 71 -4.51 -3.01 7.77
CA GLN A 71 -4.52 -2.75 9.21
C GLN A 71 -5.96 -2.44 9.62
N ARG A 72 -6.51 -3.20 10.58
CA ARG A 72 -7.89 -3.02 11.03
C ARG A 72 -8.05 -1.92 12.05
N VAL A 73 -7.17 -1.90 13.06
CA VAL A 73 -7.19 -0.89 14.12
C VAL A 73 -6.03 0.07 13.86
N GLN A 74 -6.37 1.33 13.60
CA GLN A 74 -5.39 2.42 13.63
C GLN A 74 -5.25 2.87 15.08
N GLU A 75 -4.04 2.84 15.60
CA GLU A 75 -3.77 3.43 16.91
C GLU A 75 -4.07 4.92 16.83
N ASN A 76 -5.13 5.33 17.51
CA ASN A 76 -5.52 6.70 17.63
C ASN A 76 -5.32 7.12 19.08
N LEU A 77 -4.60 8.22 19.31
CA LEU A 77 -4.38 8.80 20.64
C LEU A 77 -5.64 9.52 21.19
N HIS A 78 -6.83 8.99 20.95
CA HIS A 78 -8.07 9.51 21.54
C HIS A 78 -8.36 8.91 22.93
N ARG A 79 -7.33 8.48 23.66
CA ARG A 79 -7.49 7.99 25.03
C ARG A 79 -7.86 9.17 25.92
N ARG A 80 -9.12 9.21 26.37
CA ARG A 80 -9.58 10.17 27.37
C ARG A 80 -9.28 9.62 28.75
N GLU A 81 -8.79 10.49 29.64
CA GLU A 81 -8.69 10.16 31.06
C GLU A 81 -10.10 9.86 31.59
N THR A 82 -10.21 8.84 32.42
CA THR A 82 -11.47 8.38 33.01
C THR A 82 -11.30 8.42 34.52
N ASP A 83 -12.21 9.10 35.20
CA ASP A 83 -12.14 9.38 36.64
C ASP A 83 -12.52 8.14 37.48
N GLU A 84 -13.37 7.27 36.94
CA GLU A 84 -13.84 6.05 37.59
C GLU A 84 -13.46 4.79 36.81
N HIS A 85 -13.09 3.73 37.52
CA HIS A 85 -12.78 2.41 36.99
C HIS A 85 -13.65 1.34 37.68
N GLY A 86 -13.67 0.12 37.13
CA GLY A 86 -14.52 -0.96 37.66
C GLY A 86 -14.07 -1.45 39.04
N ASP A 87 -14.55 -0.81 40.10
CA ASP A 87 -14.29 -1.15 41.51
C ASP A 87 -15.20 -2.28 42.00
N TYR A 88 -15.05 -3.46 41.41
CA TYR A 88 -15.76 -4.65 41.88
C TYR A 88 -15.16 -5.13 43.21
N ARG A 89 -16.02 -5.35 44.21
CA ARG A 89 -15.65 -5.98 45.48
C ARG A 89 -15.85 -7.50 45.37
N TRP A 90 -14.75 -8.23 45.28
CA TRP A 90 -14.67 -9.70 45.34
C TRP A 90 -14.62 -10.20 46.79
#